data_AF-A0A849PVB0-F1
#
_entry.id   AF-A0A849PVB0-F1
#
_cell.length_a   1.000
_cell.length_b   1.000
_cell.length_c   1.000
_cell.angle_alpha   90.00
_cell.angle_beta   90.00
_cell.angle_gamma   90.00
#
_symmetry.space_group_name_H-M   'P 1'
#
loop_
_entity.id
_entity.type
_entity.pdbx_description
1 polymer ?
#
loop_
_entity_poly.entity_id
_entity_poly.type
_entity_poly.pdbx_seq_one_letter_code
_entity_poly.pdbx_strand_id
1 'polypeptide(L)' 'MIEEKLESLGIKLPNPPTPAGSYVPVVRTGNLLYISGQIPMEDG' A
#
# COMPACT_ATOMS: atom_id res chain seq x y z
N MET A 1 -8.01 11.53 12.12
CA MET A 1 -6.97 10.55 11.73
C MET A 1 -7.00 10.36 10.21
N ILE A 2 -6.01 9.69 9.60
CA ILE A 2 -6.00 9.51 8.12
C ILE A 2 -7.16 8.59 7.71
N GLU A 3 -7.44 7.59 8.53
CA GLU A 3 -8.50 6.60 8.40
C GLU A 3 -9.88 7.27 8.33
N GLU A 4 -10.20 8.18 9.26
CA GLU A 4 -11.46 8.94 9.26
C GLU A 4 -11.66 9.77 7.99
N LYS A 5 -10.57 10.33 7.43
CA LYS A 5 -10.63 11.10 6.18
C LYS A 5 -10.95 10.19 5.00
N LEU A 6 -10.31 9.01 4.93
CA LEU A 6 -10.61 8.01 3.89
C LEU A 6 -12.06 7.53 3.98
N GLU A 7 -12.55 7.26 5.19
CA GLU A 7 -13.94 6.87 5.45
C GLU A 7 -14.94 7.95 5.00
N SER A 8 -14.67 9.23 5.29
CA SER A 8 -15.53 10.35 4.87
C SER A 8 -15.67 10.50 3.35
N LEU A 9 -14.68 9.99 2.60
CA LEU A 9 -14.68 9.97 1.14
C LEU A 9 -15.25 8.66 0.56
N GLY A 10 -15.68 7.73 1.41
CA GLY A 10 -16.13 6.39 0.99
C GLY A 10 -15.01 5.49 0.46
N ILE A 11 -13.75 5.80 0.78
CA ILE A 11 -12.58 5.05 0.31
C ILE A 11 -12.19 3.99 1.36
N LYS A 12 -12.11 2.74 0.94
CA LYS A 12 -11.50 1.65 1.71
C LYS A 12 -10.17 1.26 1.08
N LEU A 13 -9.14 1.11 1.89
CA LEU A 13 -7.85 0.62 1.39
C LEU A 13 -7.94 -0.90 1.15
N PRO A 14 -7.48 -1.38 -0.01
CA PRO A 14 -7.43 -2.81 -0.27
C PRO A 14 -6.32 -3.47 0.53
N ASN A 15 -6.34 -4.81 0.58
CA ASN A 15 -5.16 -5.56 0.98
C ASN A 15 -4.05 -5.31 -0.06
N PRO A 16 -2.78 -5.17 0.36
CA PRO A 16 -1.70 -4.98 -0.59
C PRO A 16 -1.56 -6.18 -1.56
N PRO A 17 -1.24 -5.95 -2.85
CA PRO A 17 -0.98 -7.01 -3.82
C PRO A 17 0.15 -7.93 -3.38
N THR A 18 0.09 -9.18 -3.84
CA THR A 18 1.26 -10.05 -3.79
C THR A 18 2.33 -9.58 -4.80
N PRO A 19 3.63 -9.63 -4.47
CA PRO A 19 4.69 -9.28 -5.43
C PRO A 19 4.63 -10.12 -6.70
N ALA A 20 4.73 -9.47 -7.86
CA ALA A 20 4.72 -10.14 -9.16
C ALA A 20 6.05 -10.84 -9.51
N GLY A 21 7.05 -10.77 -8.63
CA GLY A 21 8.37 -11.36 -8.83
C GLY A 21 9.16 -11.45 -7.52
N SER A 22 10.46 -11.74 -7.62
CA SER A 22 11.34 -11.95 -6.47
C SER A 22 11.80 -10.63 -5.82
N TYR A 23 10.86 -9.90 -5.25
CA TYR A 23 11.09 -8.68 -4.47
C TYR A 23 10.08 -8.59 -3.31
N VAL A 24 10.35 -7.71 -2.33
CA VAL A 24 9.45 -7.47 -1.19
C VAL A 24 8.59 -6.21 -1.40
N PRO A 25 7.38 -6.12 -0.82
CA PRO A 25 6.51 -4.96 -1.00
C PRO A 25 7.10 -3.65 -0.45
N VAL A 26 7.83 -3.74 0.66
CA VAL A 26 8.45 -2.60 1.34
C VAL A 26 9.77 -3.00 1.99
N VAL A 27 10.77 -2.12 1.91
CA VAL A 27 12.03 -2.22 2.68
C VAL A 27 12.15 -1.01 3.59
N ARG A 28 12.63 -1.22 4.82
CA ARG A 28 12.95 -0.15 5.76
C ARG A 28 14.46 0.03 5.89
N THR A 29 14.94 1.26 5.71
CA THR A 29 16.33 1.65 5.97
C THR A 29 16.34 2.84 6.93
N GLY A 30 16.67 2.58 8.21
CA GLY A 30 16.60 3.60 9.26
C GLY A 30 15.16 4.11 9.47
N ASN A 31 14.94 5.39 9.13
CA ASN A 31 13.64 6.06 9.19
C ASN A 31 12.94 6.18 7.82
N LEU A 32 13.49 5.58 6.75
CA LEU A 32 12.90 5.58 5.42
C LEU A 32 12.22 4.25 5.11
N LEU A 33 11.06 4.33 4.45
CA LEU A 33 10.34 3.21 3.86
C LEU A 33 10.38 3.35 2.33
N TYR A 34 10.88 2.34 1.64
CA TYR A 34 10.92 2.25 0.19
C TYR A 34 9.83 1.28 -0.26
N ILE A 35 8.80 1.83 -0.91
CA ILE A 35 7.65 1.06 -1.39
C ILE A 35 7.94 0.64 -2.83
N SER A 36 7.75 -0.65 -3.14
CA SER A 36 7.82 -1.16 -4.51
C SER A 36 6.71 -0.56 -5.38
N GLY A 37 6.86 -0.62 -6.71
CA GLY A 37 5.85 -0.08 -7.64
C GLY A 37 4.44 -0.61 -7.35
N GLN A 38 3.46 0.29 -7.33
CA GLN A 38 2.04 -0.03 -7.12
C GLN A 38 1.28 0.21 -8.43
N ILE A 39 0.30 -0.64 -8.72
CA ILE A 39 -0.63 -0.52 -9.84
C ILE A 39 -2.07 -0.35 -9.29
N PRO A 40 -3.00 0.22 -10.07
CA PRO A 40 -4.36 0.49 -9.59
C PRO A 40 -5.17 -0.82 -9.51
N MET A 41 -4.99 -1.57 -8.43
CA MET A 41 -5.73 -2.80 -8.13
C MET A 41 -6.78 -2.56 -7.05
N GLU A 42 -7.98 -3.07 -7.28
CA GLU A 42 -9.13 -2.90 -6.37
C GLU A 42 -9.11 -3.91 -5.21
N ASP A 43 -8.59 -5.13 -5.43
CA ASP A 43 -8.65 -6.24 -4.46
C ASP A 43 -7.28 -6.81 -4.05
N GLY A 44 -6.20 -6.08 -4.31
CA GLY A 44 -4.83 -6.56 -4.05
C GLY A 44 -4.31 -7.40 -5.20
#